data_AF-A0AA37HFY4-F1
#
_entry.id   AF-A0AA37HFY4-F1
#
_cell.length_a   1.000
_cell.length_b   1.000
_cell.length_c   1.000
_cell.angle_alpha   90.00
_cell.angle_beta   90.00
_cell.angle_gamma   90.00
#
_symmetry.space_group_name_H-M   'P 1'
#
loop_
_entity.id
_entity.type
_entity.pdbx_description
1 polymer ?
#
loop_
_entity_poly.entity_id
_entity_poly.type
_entity_poly.pdbx_seq_one_letter_code
_entity_poly.pdbx_strand_id
1 'polypeptide(L)'
;MIAYVGATCFGALVGWYVYYINRYRRSDVQLGDLTTVVGVIGGGVVTVLFKDPKLFGAYGLGLALGFFGYFLVLIALVRRSKNFDSDWFLDGRRTRPTEPIYIPGDAPPPASGFSIPTALPPGLPSATASALSVQAFQAVDANADRIIRACEDAWPTTKGDCSAFVRDVAADLGITLEGNADAIVDRIAGAGWQALADGRAAKVAADQGLFVVGGLKGSDQQEPSAHGHVVVVVAGPLARGLYPTAYWGRLGGVGERAKTVNWAWRAADRDRVVYAARPVP
;
A
#
# COMPACT_ATOMS: atom_id res chain seq x y z
N MET A 1 17.86 -28.73 32.88
CA MET A 1 16.40 -28.57 32.74
C MET A 1 16.02 -27.16 32.28
N ILE A 2 16.45 -26.10 33.00
CA ILE A 2 16.14 -24.69 32.66
C ILE A 2 16.54 -24.32 31.21
N ALA A 3 17.72 -24.75 30.76
CA ALA A 3 18.19 -24.47 29.39
C ALA A 3 17.30 -25.07 28.29
N TYR A 4 16.72 -26.26 28.53
CA TYR A 4 15.80 -26.91 27.59
C TYR A 4 14.46 -26.16 27.50
N VAL A 5 13.96 -25.70 28.65
CA VAL A 5 12.75 -24.87 28.71
C VAL A 5 12.99 -23.54 28.00
N GLY A 6 14.12 -22.88 28.28
CA GLY A 6 14.50 -21.64 27.62
C GLY A 6 14.62 -21.77 26.10
N ALA A 7 15.29 -22.82 25.61
CA ALA A 7 15.41 -23.10 24.17
C ALA A 7 14.05 -23.35 23.52
N THR A 8 13.16 -24.10 24.18
CA THR A 8 11.81 -24.38 23.70
C THR A 8 10.96 -23.11 23.64
N CYS A 9 10.96 -22.30 24.71
CA CYS A 9 10.21 -21.04 24.77
C CYS A 9 10.72 -20.03 23.74
N PHE A 10 12.04 -19.91 23.57
CA PHE A 10 12.64 -19.05 22.56
C PHE A 10 12.26 -19.48 21.14
N GLY A 11 12.35 -20.78 20.85
CA GLY A 11 11.88 -21.35 19.59
C GLY A 11 10.40 -21.04 19.34
N ALA A 12 9.54 -21.22 20.36
CA ALA A 12 8.11 -20.95 20.23
C ALA A 12 7.80 -19.48 19.92
N LEU A 13 8.50 -18.53 20.54
CA LEU A 13 8.36 -17.12 20.23
C LEU A 13 8.75 -16.84 18.78
N VAL A 14 9.91 -17.34 18.33
CA VAL A 14 10.38 -17.16 16.95
C VAL A 14 9.40 -17.78 15.94
N GLY A 15 8.96 -19.02 16.16
CA GLY A 15 8.00 -19.70 15.28
C GLY A 15 6.68 -18.96 15.17
N TRP A 16 6.17 -18.42 16.29
CA TRP A 16 4.95 -17.61 16.32
C TRP A 16 5.09 -16.32 15.49
N TYR A 17 6.20 -15.60 15.65
CA TYR A 17 6.48 -14.38 14.88
C TYR A 17 6.64 -14.66 13.39
N VAL A 18 7.33 -15.74 13.01
CA VAL A 18 7.49 -16.15 11.61
C VAL A 18 6.12 -16.40 10.96
N TYR A 19 5.24 -17.17 11.63
CA TYR A 19 3.89 -17.39 11.12
C TYR A 19 3.12 -16.07 10.99
N TYR A 20 3.15 -15.23 12.03
CA TYR A 20 2.45 -13.94 12.05
C TYR A 20 2.87 -13.04 10.89
N ILE A 21 4.18 -12.81 10.72
CA ILE A 21 4.70 -11.94 9.66
C ILE A 21 4.35 -12.50 8.28
N ASN A 22 4.52 -13.81 8.07
CA ASN A 22 4.19 -14.43 6.80
C ASN A 22 2.69 -14.32 6.48
N ARG A 23 1.81 -14.42 7.48
CA ARG A 23 0.36 -14.35 7.31
C ARG A 23 -0.18 -12.95 6.98
N TYR A 24 0.44 -11.90 7.51
CA TYR A 24 -0.02 -10.51 7.36
C TYR A 24 0.79 -9.68 6.35
N ARG A 25 1.77 -10.29 5.69
CA ARG A 25 2.53 -9.66 4.61
C ARG A 25 1.60 -9.25 3.45
N ARG A 26 1.77 -8.02 2.96
CA ARG A 26 0.98 -7.45 1.85
C ARG A 26 1.81 -7.06 0.62
N SER A 27 3.12 -7.33 0.64
CA SER A 27 4.08 -6.97 -0.41
C SER A 27 4.76 -8.23 -0.99
N ASP A 28 5.34 -8.09 -2.18
CA ASP A 28 6.11 -9.15 -2.84
C ASP A 28 7.29 -9.64 -1.98
N VAL A 29 7.63 -10.93 -2.11
CA VAL A 29 8.72 -11.56 -1.34
C VAL A 29 10.06 -11.02 -1.83
N GLN A 30 10.61 -10.02 -1.13
CA GLN A 30 11.95 -9.53 -1.40
C GLN A 30 12.98 -10.59 -0.97
N LEU A 31 14.05 -10.78 -1.76
CA LEU A 31 15.14 -11.70 -1.40
C LEU A 31 15.77 -11.36 -0.03
N GLY A 32 15.71 -10.08 0.37
CA GLY A 32 16.11 -9.58 1.69
C GLY A 32 15.33 -10.19 2.86
N ASP A 33 14.05 -10.52 2.64
CA ASP A 33 13.21 -11.17 3.64
C ASP A 33 13.53 -12.65 3.76
N LEU A 34 13.88 -13.32 2.66
CA LEU A 34 14.36 -14.69 2.70
C LEU A 34 15.70 -14.75 3.45
N THR A 35 16.60 -13.78 3.27
CA THR A 35 17.85 -13.69 4.05
C THR A 35 17.62 -13.32 5.51
N THR A 36 16.55 -12.60 5.85
CA THR A 36 16.20 -12.29 7.25
C THR A 36 15.56 -13.51 7.92
N VAL A 37 14.68 -14.22 7.21
CA VAL A 37 14.08 -15.49 7.64
C VAL A 37 15.15 -16.57 7.73
N VAL A 38 16.04 -16.72 6.76
CA VAL A 38 17.20 -17.63 6.78
C VAL A 38 18.27 -17.15 7.76
N GLY A 39 18.34 -15.87 8.13
CA GLY A 39 19.20 -15.35 9.18
C GLY A 39 18.68 -15.64 10.59
N VAL A 40 17.36 -15.60 10.76
CA VAL A 40 16.64 -15.96 12.00
C VAL A 40 16.51 -17.48 12.16
N ILE A 41 16.36 -18.22 11.06
CA ILE A 41 16.27 -19.69 10.99
C ILE A 41 17.66 -20.33 10.79
N GLY A 42 18.68 -19.53 10.47
CA GLY A 42 20.00 -19.94 9.99
C GLY A 42 20.65 -20.96 10.90
N GLY A 43 20.44 -22.23 10.58
CA GLY A 43 20.91 -23.38 11.35
C GLY A 43 22.41 -23.33 11.62
N GLY A 44 23.21 -22.63 10.81
CA GLY A 44 24.64 -22.43 11.06
C GLY A 44 24.97 -21.59 12.29
N VAL A 45 24.31 -20.44 12.48
CA VAL A 45 24.57 -19.57 13.66
C VAL A 45 24.00 -20.20 14.92
N VAL A 46 22.81 -20.79 14.81
CA VAL A 46 22.11 -21.44 15.93
C VAL A 46 22.84 -22.72 16.36
N THR A 47 23.40 -23.52 15.45
CA THR A 47 24.22 -24.70 15.83
C THR A 47 25.56 -24.32 16.44
N VAL A 48 26.15 -23.18 16.05
CA VAL A 48 27.35 -22.64 16.71
C VAL A 48 27.02 -22.09 18.11
N LEU A 49 25.82 -21.51 18.29
CA LEU A 49 25.33 -21.02 19.58
C LEU A 49 24.98 -22.17 20.53
N PHE A 50 24.31 -23.21 20.02
CA PHE A 50 23.94 -24.41 20.76
C PHE A 50 24.95 -25.52 20.50
N LYS A 51 26.05 -25.50 21.26
CA LYS A 51 27.08 -26.55 21.25
C LYS A 51 26.57 -27.95 21.65
N ASP A 52 25.33 -28.03 22.18
CA ASP A 52 24.66 -29.27 22.56
C ASP A 52 23.53 -29.59 21.54
N PRO A 53 23.62 -30.72 20.80
CA PRO A 53 22.59 -31.16 19.86
C PRO A 53 21.20 -31.29 20.48
N LYS A 54 21.10 -31.59 21.78
CA LYS A 54 19.82 -31.74 22.48
C LYS A 54 19.14 -30.39 22.70
N LEU A 55 19.90 -29.31 22.89
CA LEU A 55 19.35 -27.95 22.99
C LEU A 55 18.86 -27.45 21.64
N PHE A 56 19.56 -27.78 20.55
CA PHE A 56 19.08 -27.53 19.20
C PHE A 56 17.75 -28.24 18.92
N GLY A 57 17.62 -29.50 19.34
CA GLY A 57 16.36 -30.25 19.25
C GLY A 57 15.22 -29.59 20.04
N ALA A 58 15.48 -29.11 21.26
CA ALA A 58 14.49 -28.39 22.07
C ALA A 58 14.06 -27.06 21.44
N TYR A 59 15.01 -26.33 20.85
CA TYR A 59 14.72 -25.13 20.07
C TYR A 59 13.86 -25.44 18.83
N GLY A 60 14.19 -26.48 18.07
CA GLY A 60 13.42 -26.90 16.90
C GLY A 60 11.99 -27.33 17.27
N LEU A 61 11.83 -28.06 18.37
CA LEU A 61 10.51 -28.39 18.92
C LEU A 61 9.73 -27.13 19.31
N GLY A 62 10.40 -26.19 19.99
CA GLY A 62 9.84 -24.87 20.29
C GLY A 62 9.34 -24.16 19.04
N LEU A 63 10.17 -24.09 17.99
CA LEU A 63 9.83 -23.44 16.72
C LEU A 63 8.57 -24.04 16.10
N ALA A 64 8.48 -25.37 16.04
CA ALA A 64 7.30 -26.06 15.56
C ALA A 64 6.06 -25.72 16.42
N LEU A 65 6.18 -25.78 17.75
CA LEU A 65 5.09 -25.44 18.67
C LEU A 65 4.61 -24.00 18.51
N GLY A 66 5.52 -23.03 18.31
CA GLY A 66 5.18 -21.64 18.07
C GLY A 66 4.46 -21.42 16.76
N PHE A 67 5.01 -21.98 15.67
CA PHE A 67 4.47 -21.83 14.32
C PHE A 67 3.08 -22.46 14.19
N PHE A 68 2.94 -23.73 14.59
CA PHE A 68 1.66 -24.43 14.54
C PHE A 68 0.71 -23.98 15.66
N GLY A 69 1.23 -23.56 16.80
CA GLY A 69 0.43 -23.00 17.89
C GLY A 69 -0.35 -21.77 17.44
N TYR A 70 0.28 -20.87 16.68
CA TYR A 70 -0.41 -19.74 16.07
C TYR A 70 -1.58 -20.22 15.21
N PHE A 71 -1.32 -21.17 14.30
CA PHE A 71 -2.33 -21.70 13.40
C PHE A 71 -3.50 -22.37 14.14
N LEU A 72 -3.22 -23.14 15.20
CA LEU A 72 -4.25 -23.78 16.03
C LEU A 72 -5.10 -22.76 16.80
N VAL A 73 -4.47 -21.73 17.38
CA VAL A 73 -5.20 -20.63 18.02
C VAL A 73 -6.09 -19.92 17.00
N LEU A 74 -5.59 -19.72 15.79
CA LEU A 74 -6.34 -19.09 14.72
C LEU A 74 -7.54 -19.96 14.28
N ILE A 75 -7.37 -21.28 14.15
CA ILE A 75 -8.48 -22.22 13.90
C ILE A 75 -9.53 -22.11 15.01
N ALA A 76 -9.11 -22.07 16.28
CA ALA A 76 -10.03 -21.97 17.41
C ALA A 76 -10.81 -20.63 17.39
N LEU A 77 -10.14 -19.52 17.10
CA LEU A 77 -10.76 -18.19 17.01
C LEU A 77 -11.75 -18.10 15.84
N VAL A 78 -11.39 -18.64 14.68
CA VAL A 78 -12.28 -18.67 13.50
C VAL A 78 -13.49 -19.56 13.78
N ARG A 79 -13.30 -20.79 14.28
CA ARG A 79 -14.41 -21.69 14.66
C ARG A 79 -15.36 -21.09 15.69
N ARG A 80 -14.87 -20.25 16.60
CA ARG A 80 -15.68 -19.59 17.62
C ARG A 80 -16.38 -18.33 17.10
N SER A 81 -15.87 -17.71 16.04
CA SER A 81 -16.38 -16.43 15.56
C SER A 81 -17.53 -16.61 14.59
N LYS A 82 -18.56 -15.76 14.70
CA LYS A 82 -19.68 -15.72 13.75
C LYS A 82 -19.34 -14.93 12.47
N ASN A 83 -18.22 -14.21 12.46
CA ASN A 83 -17.83 -13.29 11.38
C ASN A 83 -16.77 -13.87 10.43
N PHE A 84 -16.24 -15.05 10.75
CA PHE A 84 -15.16 -15.68 9.99
C PHE A 84 -15.47 -17.16 9.83
N ASP A 85 -15.29 -17.69 8.63
CA ASP A 85 -15.40 -19.11 8.31
C ASP A 85 -14.05 -19.62 7.78
N SER A 86 -13.94 -20.93 7.57
CA SER A 86 -12.81 -21.62 6.95
C SER A 86 -12.34 -20.97 5.64
N ASP A 87 -13.25 -20.39 4.86
CA ASP A 87 -12.94 -19.60 3.64
C ASP A 87 -11.96 -18.45 3.90
N TRP A 88 -12.00 -17.84 5.09
CA TRP A 88 -11.08 -16.77 5.48
C TRP A 88 -9.61 -17.23 5.50
N PHE A 89 -9.35 -18.52 5.71
CA PHE A 89 -7.99 -19.07 5.62
C PHE A 89 -7.49 -19.16 4.17
N LEU A 90 -8.39 -19.41 3.21
CA LEU A 90 -8.03 -19.69 1.81
C LEU A 90 -7.88 -18.43 0.98
N ASP A 91 -8.73 -17.42 1.19
CA ASP A 91 -8.77 -16.23 0.34
C ASP A 91 -8.86 -14.90 1.11
N GLY A 92 -8.88 -14.96 2.45
CA GLY A 92 -8.94 -13.77 3.30
C GLY A 92 -10.28 -13.03 3.29
N ARG A 93 -11.32 -13.56 2.61
CA ARG A 93 -12.68 -13.00 2.65
C ARG A 93 -13.25 -13.15 4.06
N ARG A 94 -13.96 -12.12 4.52
CA ARG A 94 -14.69 -12.13 5.80
C ARG A 94 -16.17 -12.28 5.49
N THR A 95 -16.90 -13.05 6.31
CA THR A 95 -18.35 -13.10 6.23
C THR A 95 -18.86 -11.69 6.52
N ARG A 96 -19.63 -11.11 5.59
CA ARG A 96 -20.24 -9.81 5.84
C ARG A 96 -21.18 -9.98 7.03
N PRO A 97 -21.07 -9.16 8.10
CA PRO A 97 -22.14 -9.09 9.08
C PRO A 97 -23.42 -8.79 8.32
N THR A 98 -24.42 -9.66 8.41
CA THR A 98 -25.74 -9.39 7.85
C THR A 98 -26.23 -8.10 8.47
N GLU A 99 -26.34 -7.04 7.67
CA GLU A 99 -26.94 -5.79 8.13
C GLU A 99 -28.42 -6.09 8.47
N PRO A 100 -28.91 -5.75 9.69
CA PRO A 100 -30.33 -5.89 10.01
C PRO A 100 -31.23 -4.89 9.25
N ILE A 101 -30.68 -4.16 8.27
CA ILE A 101 -31.35 -3.08 7.55
C ILE A 101 -31.39 -3.43 6.06
N TYR A 102 -32.61 -3.60 5.55
CA TYR A 102 -32.94 -3.76 4.14
C TYR A 102 -32.93 -2.38 3.46
N ILE A 103 -32.02 -2.16 2.50
CA ILE A 103 -32.04 -1.02 1.58
C ILE A 103 -32.80 -1.48 0.32
N PRO A 104 -34.00 -0.95 0.02
CA PRO A 104 -34.79 -1.39 -1.13
C PRO A 104 -34.20 -0.91 -2.47
N GLY A 105 -34.27 -1.77 -3.49
CA GLY A 105 -34.51 -1.35 -4.88
C GLY A 105 -33.34 -1.31 -5.86
N ASP A 106 -32.21 -0.67 -5.53
CA ASP A 106 -31.24 -0.24 -6.56
C ASP A 106 -29.82 -0.82 -6.37
N ALA A 107 -29.73 -2.10 -5.97
CA ALA A 107 -28.44 -2.74 -5.75
C ALA A 107 -27.70 -3.12 -7.06
N PRO A 108 -26.35 -3.07 -7.07
CA PRO A 108 -25.50 -3.23 -8.26
C PRO A 108 -25.23 -4.72 -8.60
N PRO A 109 -24.88 -5.09 -9.84
CA PRO A 109 -24.52 -6.47 -10.15
C PRO A 109 -23.18 -6.90 -9.52
N PRO A 110 -23.06 -8.15 -9.02
CA PRO A 110 -21.81 -8.74 -8.52
C PRO A 110 -20.93 -9.31 -9.64
N ALA A 111 -19.65 -9.51 -9.30
CA ALA A 111 -18.51 -9.82 -10.18
C ALA A 111 -18.65 -11.00 -11.15
N SER A 112 -18.16 -10.84 -12.38
CA SER A 112 -17.76 -11.93 -13.27
C SER A 112 -16.23 -11.95 -13.41
N GLY A 113 -15.63 -13.11 -13.12
CA GLY A 113 -14.22 -13.36 -13.31
C GLY A 113 -13.85 -13.45 -14.78
N PHE A 114 -12.61 -13.06 -15.09
CA PHE A 114 -11.91 -13.53 -16.27
C PHE A 114 -10.44 -13.74 -15.91
N SER A 115 -10.01 -14.99 -16.01
CA SER A 115 -8.65 -15.48 -15.80
C SER A 115 -7.75 -15.02 -16.96
N ILE A 116 -6.56 -14.50 -16.66
CA ILE A 116 -5.48 -14.40 -17.66
C ILE A 116 -4.65 -15.69 -17.59
N PRO A 117 -4.43 -16.41 -18.70
CA PRO A 117 -3.48 -17.52 -18.72
C PRO A 117 -2.04 -16.98 -18.67
N THR A 118 -1.31 -17.29 -17.60
CA THR A 118 0.14 -17.07 -17.54
C THR A 118 0.87 -18.34 -17.95
N ALA A 119 1.23 -18.42 -19.23
CA ALA A 119 2.37 -19.21 -19.66
C ALA A 119 3.27 -18.27 -20.48
N LEU A 120 4.29 -17.70 -19.84
CA LEU A 120 5.43 -17.13 -20.56
C LEU A 120 6.37 -18.29 -20.94
N PRO A 121 6.84 -18.39 -22.19
CA PRO A 121 7.76 -19.44 -22.60
C PRO A 121 9.14 -19.27 -21.94
N PRO A 122 9.85 -20.36 -21.60
CA PRO A 122 11.21 -20.29 -21.08
C PRO A 122 12.19 -19.97 -22.23
N GLY A 123 13.03 -18.93 -22.08
CA GLY A 123 14.12 -18.70 -23.02
C GLY A 123 14.71 -17.30 -23.19
N LEU A 124 14.58 -16.36 -22.24
CA LEU A 124 15.30 -15.09 -22.35
C LEU A 124 16.65 -15.15 -21.60
N PRO A 125 17.78 -14.78 -22.26
CA PRO A 125 19.08 -14.77 -21.63
C PRO A 125 19.11 -13.71 -20.52
N SER A 126 19.82 -14.02 -19.44
CA SER A 126 20.16 -13.08 -18.37
C SER A 126 20.84 -11.84 -18.97
N ALA A 127 20.07 -10.77 -19.15
CA ALA A 127 20.65 -9.47 -19.44
C ALA A 127 21.31 -8.97 -18.15
N THR A 128 22.63 -8.81 -18.20
CA THR A 128 23.38 -7.99 -17.26
C THR A 128 22.72 -6.61 -17.23
N ALA A 129 21.93 -6.34 -16.19
CA ALA A 129 21.44 -4.99 -15.91
C ALA A 129 22.67 -4.09 -15.71
N SER A 130 22.88 -3.18 -16.65
CA SER A 130 24.00 -2.24 -16.64
C SER A 130 23.93 -1.38 -15.37
N ALA A 131 25.05 -1.04 -14.74
CA ALA A 131 25.07 -0.26 -13.49
C ALA A 131 24.30 1.08 -13.59
N LEU A 132 24.15 1.61 -14.81
CA LEU A 132 23.30 2.77 -15.14
C LEU A 132 21.80 2.54 -14.84
N SER A 133 21.28 1.32 -15.02
CA SER A 133 19.87 1.01 -14.70
C SER A 133 19.64 0.86 -13.21
N VAL A 134 20.65 0.45 -12.44
CA VAL A 134 20.55 0.34 -10.97
C VAL A 134 20.51 1.73 -10.32
N GLN A 135 21.36 2.66 -10.77
CA GLN A 135 21.37 4.04 -10.25
C GLN A 135 20.07 4.79 -10.59
N ALA A 136 19.56 4.62 -11.82
CA ALA A 136 18.29 5.23 -12.23
C ALA A 136 17.10 4.66 -11.42
N PHE A 137 17.08 3.34 -11.17
CA PHE A 137 16.04 2.70 -10.35
C PHE A 137 16.11 3.14 -8.88
N GLN A 138 17.31 3.26 -8.31
CA GLN A 138 17.48 3.77 -6.94
C GLN A 138 17.06 5.25 -6.80
N ALA A 139 17.26 6.07 -7.82
CA ALA A 139 16.80 7.46 -7.83
C ALA A 139 15.25 7.57 -7.92
N VAL A 140 14.60 6.65 -8.63
CA VAL A 140 13.14 6.56 -8.73
C VAL A 140 12.51 6.25 -7.37
N ASP A 141 13.01 5.22 -6.67
CA ASP A 141 12.53 4.86 -5.33
C ASP A 141 12.76 6.02 -4.33
N ALA A 142 13.91 6.70 -4.41
CA ALA A 142 14.23 7.83 -3.54
C ALA A 142 13.29 9.03 -3.76
N ASN A 143 12.88 9.29 -5.01
CA ASN A 143 11.94 10.38 -5.32
C ASN A 143 10.52 10.06 -4.85
N ALA A 144 10.04 8.83 -5.03
CA ALA A 144 8.75 8.41 -4.51
C ALA A 144 8.68 8.58 -2.98
N ASP A 145 9.74 8.15 -2.27
CA ASP A 145 9.87 8.36 -0.83
C ASP A 145 9.94 9.84 -0.45
N ARG A 146 10.67 10.66 -1.22
CA ARG A 146 10.76 12.13 -1.00
C ARG A 146 9.38 12.79 -1.10
N ILE A 147 8.56 12.40 -2.07
CA ILE A 147 7.20 12.93 -2.25
C ILE A 147 6.31 12.52 -1.07
N ILE A 148 6.38 11.27 -0.62
CA ILE A 148 5.62 10.79 0.55
C ILE A 148 6.01 11.57 1.81
N ARG A 149 7.30 11.81 2.03
CA ARG A 149 7.77 12.62 3.17
C ARG A 149 7.26 14.05 3.10
N ALA A 150 7.39 14.72 1.95
CA ALA A 150 6.82 16.05 1.75
C ALA A 150 5.31 16.08 2.04
N CYS A 151 4.57 15.04 1.65
CA CYS A 151 3.16 14.90 1.98
C CYS A 151 2.92 14.76 3.50
N GLU A 152 3.68 13.92 4.19
CA GLU A 152 3.55 13.74 5.66
C GLU A 152 3.94 15.00 6.44
N ASP A 153 4.92 15.76 5.96
CA ASP A 153 5.39 17.00 6.60
C ASP A 153 4.40 18.16 6.41
N ALA A 154 3.83 18.31 5.21
CA ALA A 154 2.83 19.34 4.92
C ALA A 154 1.46 19.05 5.55
N TRP A 155 1.09 17.77 5.72
CA TRP A 155 -0.24 17.35 6.15
C TRP A 155 -0.76 17.99 7.45
N PRO A 156 0.02 18.06 8.55
CA PRO A 156 -0.51 18.49 9.85
C PRO A 156 -1.01 19.95 9.86
N THR A 157 -0.36 20.82 9.08
CA THR A 157 -0.65 22.26 8.99
C THR A 157 -1.70 22.59 7.94
N THR A 158 -1.80 21.79 6.87
CA THR A 158 -2.67 22.08 5.72
C THR A 158 -3.83 21.10 5.52
N LYS A 159 -4.06 20.15 6.43
CA LYS A 159 -5.18 19.19 6.37
C LYS A 159 -6.58 19.81 6.20
N GLY A 160 -6.74 21.10 6.55
CA GLY A 160 -7.98 21.86 6.39
C GLY A 160 -8.13 22.61 5.05
N ASP A 161 -7.18 22.48 4.12
CA ASP A 161 -7.19 23.17 2.82
C ASP A 161 -6.45 22.35 1.75
N CYS A 162 -7.18 21.85 0.75
CA CYS A 162 -6.59 21.06 -0.35
C CYS A 162 -5.57 21.86 -1.17
N SER A 163 -5.83 23.14 -1.43
CA SER A 163 -4.96 23.96 -2.27
C SER A 163 -3.70 24.37 -1.53
N ALA A 164 -3.80 24.73 -0.25
CA ALA A 164 -2.62 24.97 0.59
C ALA A 164 -1.76 23.71 0.69
N PHE A 165 -2.36 22.54 0.92
CA PHE A 165 -1.62 21.27 0.99
C PHE A 165 -0.81 21.00 -0.29
N VAL A 166 -1.44 21.06 -1.47
CA VAL A 166 -0.74 20.79 -2.73
C VAL A 166 0.37 21.82 -2.99
N ARG A 167 0.17 23.09 -2.62
CA ARG A 167 1.19 24.14 -2.77
C ARG A 167 2.38 23.92 -1.85
N ASP A 168 2.14 23.56 -0.58
CA ASP A 168 3.22 23.31 0.39
C ASP A 168 4.06 22.09 -0.04
N VAL A 169 3.41 20.99 -0.43
CA VAL A 169 4.12 19.82 -0.98
C VAL A 169 4.92 20.19 -2.23
N ALA A 170 4.34 20.96 -3.14
CA ALA A 170 5.04 21.39 -4.35
C ALA A 170 6.25 22.28 -4.01
N ALA A 171 6.12 23.21 -3.05
CA ALA A 171 7.19 24.08 -2.62
C ALA A 171 8.38 23.30 -2.02
N ASP A 172 8.11 22.29 -1.19
CA ASP A 172 9.13 21.39 -0.62
C ASP A 172 9.86 20.58 -1.71
N LEU A 173 9.17 20.30 -2.81
CA LEU A 173 9.73 19.64 -4.00
C LEU A 173 10.40 20.62 -4.97
N GLY A 174 10.41 21.93 -4.71
CA GLY A 174 10.99 22.95 -5.60
C GLY A 174 10.12 23.29 -6.82
N ILE A 175 8.81 23.05 -6.73
CA ILE A 175 7.83 23.28 -7.79
C ILE A 175 6.87 24.39 -7.38
N THR A 176 6.70 25.41 -8.21
CA THR A 176 5.80 26.54 -7.91
C THR A 176 4.37 26.29 -8.41
N LEU A 177 3.45 26.09 -7.46
CA LEU A 177 1.99 26.09 -7.69
C LEU A 177 1.35 27.25 -6.93
N GLU A 178 0.37 27.92 -7.54
CA GLU A 178 -0.31 29.08 -6.94
C GLU A 178 -1.81 29.02 -7.26
N GLY A 179 -2.58 29.84 -6.54
CA GLY A 179 -4.03 29.91 -6.68
C GLY A 179 -4.75 28.84 -5.87
N ASN A 180 -6.07 28.77 -6.07
CA ASN A 180 -6.96 27.79 -5.44
C ASN A 180 -6.98 26.46 -6.22
N ALA A 181 -7.82 25.52 -5.81
CA ALA A 181 -7.93 24.21 -6.45
C ALA A 181 -8.22 24.30 -7.97
N ASP A 182 -9.10 25.20 -8.41
CA ASP A 182 -9.44 25.35 -9.83
C ASP A 182 -8.23 25.87 -10.63
N ALA A 183 -7.52 26.86 -10.10
CA ALA A 183 -6.30 27.40 -10.71
C ALA A 183 -5.18 26.35 -10.78
N ILE A 184 -5.09 25.46 -9.78
CA ILE A 184 -4.15 24.33 -9.81
C ILE A 184 -4.55 23.35 -10.92
N VAL A 185 -5.84 23.03 -11.08
CA VAL A 185 -6.32 22.17 -12.17
C VAL A 185 -5.99 22.77 -13.55
N ASP A 186 -6.15 24.08 -13.72
CA ASP A 186 -5.73 24.78 -14.94
C ASP A 186 -4.21 24.71 -15.16
N ARG A 187 -3.42 24.90 -14.10
CA ARG A 187 -1.97 24.89 -14.17
C ARG A 187 -1.42 23.52 -14.57
N ILE A 188 -1.98 22.44 -14.03
CA ILE A 188 -1.51 21.07 -14.35
C ILE A 188 -1.96 20.58 -15.73
N ALA A 189 -2.90 21.26 -16.38
CA ALA A 189 -3.26 21.04 -17.78
C ALA A 189 -2.35 21.80 -18.77
N GLY A 190 -1.50 22.70 -18.26
CA GLY A 190 -0.61 23.56 -19.04
C GLY A 190 0.76 22.96 -19.34
N ALA A 191 1.64 23.80 -19.90
CA ALA A 191 3.00 23.41 -20.24
C ALA A 191 3.84 23.00 -19.01
N GLY A 192 4.70 22.00 -19.18
CA GLY A 192 5.54 21.47 -18.11
C GLY A 192 4.90 20.35 -17.27
N TRP A 193 3.66 19.98 -17.60
CA TRP A 193 2.95 18.84 -17.02
C TRP A 193 2.58 17.83 -18.10
N GLN A 194 2.70 16.56 -17.77
CA GLN A 194 2.27 15.44 -18.61
C GLN A 194 0.88 15.01 -18.17
N ALA A 195 -0.13 15.20 -19.01
CA ALA A 195 -1.47 14.68 -18.78
C ALA A 195 -1.43 13.14 -18.74
N LEU A 196 -2.13 12.56 -17.76
CA LEU A 196 -2.23 11.12 -17.57
C LEU A 196 -3.65 10.67 -17.92
N ALA A 197 -3.73 9.48 -18.53
CA ALA A 197 -5.00 8.96 -19.04
C ALA A 197 -6.05 8.71 -17.95
N ASP A 198 -5.61 8.20 -16.79
CA ASP A 198 -6.50 7.81 -15.70
C ASP A 198 -5.73 7.66 -14.36
N GLY A 199 -6.44 7.20 -13.32
CA GLY A 199 -5.87 6.90 -12.01
C GLY A 199 -4.85 5.75 -11.99
N ARG A 200 -4.85 4.84 -12.98
CA ARG A 200 -3.85 3.79 -13.10
C ARG A 200 -2.54 4.37 -13.61
N ALA A 201 -2.60 5.22 -14.65
CA ALA A 201 -1.46 5.96 -15.14
C ALA A 201 -0.89 6.88 -14.04
N ALA A 202 -1.75 7.51 -13.23
CA ALA A 202 -1.36 8.29 -12.06
C ALA A 202 -0.57 7.47 -11.03
N LYS A 203 -1.03 6.25 -10.71
CA LYS A 203 -0.26 5.35 -9.86
C LYS A 203 1.10 5.02 -10.45
N VAL A 204 1.15 4.62 -11.73
CA VAL A 204 2.42 4.22 -12.36
C VAL A 204 3.41 5.38 -12.36
N ALA A 205 2.96 6.60 -12.64
CA ALA A 205 3.80 7.80 -12.58
C ALA A 205 4.31 8.08 -11.15
N ALA A 206 3.45 7.93 -10.13
CA ALA A 206 3.84 8.13 -8.74
C ALA A 206 4.81 7.04 -8.23
N ASP A 207 4.61 5.78 -8.63
CA ASP A 207 5.55 4.68 -8.37
C ASP A 207 6.91 4.91 -9.06
N GLN A 208 6.92 5.68 -10.16
CA GLN A 208 8.14 6.11 -10.86
C GLN A 208 8.78 7.38 -10.25
N GLY A 209 8.29 7.86 -9.11
CA GLY A 209 8.84 9.03 -8.42
C GLY A 209 8.54 10.35 -9.12
N LEU A 210 7.53 10.41 -9.99
CA LEU A 210 7.04 11.67 -10.53
C LEU A 210 6.08 12.33 -9.53
N PHE A 211 6.09 13.66 -9.50
CA PHE A 211 5.11 14.42 -8.74
C PHE A 211 3.78 14.44 -9.50
N VAL A 212 2.77 13.76 -8.95
CA VAL A 212 1.46 13.57 -9.59
C VAL A 212 0.39 14.33 -8.82
N VAL A 213 -0.35 15.18 -9.52
CA VAL A 213 -1.49 15.92 -8.98
C VAL A 213 -2.76 15.46 -9.67
N GLY A 214 -3.78 15.14 -8.87
CA GLY A 214 -5.13 14.87 -9.34
C GLY A 214 -6.06 16.02 -8.95
N GLY A 215 -7.01 16.37 -9.80
CA GLY A 215 -7.98 17.42 -9.47
C GLY A 215 -9.25 17.39 -10.28
N LEU A 216 -10.26 18.09 -9.78
CA LEU A 216 -11.53 18.33 -10.47
C LEU A 216 -12.04 19.70 -10.07
N LYS A 217 -12.40 20.52 -11.05
CA LYS A 217 -12.89 21.88 -10.79
C LYS A 217 -14.24 21.86 -10.09
N GLY A 218 -14.52 22.94 -9.36
CA GLY A 218 -15.79 23.12 -8.65
C GLY A 218 -16.98 23.11 -9.62
N SER A 219 -16.84 23.77 -10.77
CA SER A 219 -17.84 23.81 -11.85
C SER A 219 -18.10 22.45 -12.49
N ASP A 220 -17.11 21.56 -12.44
CA ASP A 220 -17.14 20.29 -13.16
C ASP A 220 -17.67 19.16 -12.29
N GLN A 221 -17.89 19.38 -11.00
CA GLN A 221 -18.56 18.42 -10.13
C GLN A 221 -20.05 18.28 -10.48
N GLN A 222 -20.61 17.10 -10.25
CA GLN A 222 -22.04 16.83 -10.42
C GLN A 222 -22.89 17.78 -9.55
N GLU A 223 -22.43 18.05 -8.34
CA GLU A 223 -22.95 19.12 -7.48
C GLU A 223 -21.92 20.26 -7.48
N PRO A 224 -22.09 21.30 -8.31
CA PRO A 224 -21.08 22.33 -8.46
C PRO A 224 -20.76 23.04 -7.14
N SER A 225 -19.48 23.29 -6.91
CA SER A 225 -18.98 24.02 -5.75
C SER A 225 -18.22 25.27 -6.16
N ALA A 226 -18.12 26.24 -5.25
CA ALA A 226 -17.37 27.49 -5.50
C ALA A 226 -15.88 27.26 -5.78
N HIS A 227 -15.33 26.16 -5.24
CA HIS A 227 -13.94 25.76 -5.44
C HIS A 227 -13.88 24.27 -5.74
N GLY A 228 -12.97 23.87 -6.63
CA GLY A 228 -12.65 22.47 -6.88
C GLY A 228 -11.95 21.77 -5.74
N HIS A 229 -11.44 20.58 -6.05
CA HIS A 229 -10.65 19.78 -5.13
C HIS A 229 -9.41 19.25 -5.83
N VAL A 230 -8.32 19.12 -5.08
CA VAL A 230 -7.03 18.65 -5.58
C VAL A 230 -6.36 17.73 -4.55
N VAL A 231 -5.59 16.77 -5.06
CA VAL A 231 -4.91 15.74 -4.28
C VAL A 231 -3.49 15.53 -4.83
N VAL A 232 -2.56 15.10 -3.97
CA VAL A 232 -1.26 14.57 -4.41
C VAL A 232 -1.32 13.06 -4.43
N VAL A 233 -1.08 12.45 -5.58
CA VAL A 233 -1.02 10.98 -5.73
C VAL A 233 0.38 10.51 -5.38
N VAL A 234 0.47 9.45 -4.59
CA VAL A 234 1.74 8.86 -4.12
C VAL A 234 1.82 7.37 -4.47
N ALA A 235 3.02 6.82 -4.39
CA ALA A 235 3.24 5.38 -4.51
C ALA A 235 2.39 4.62 -3.47
N GLY A 236 1.65 3.61 -3.92
CA GLY A 236 0.71 2.88 -3.07
C GLY A 236 -0.36 2.09 -3.83
N PRO A 237 -1.23 1.34 -3.13
CA PRO A 237 -2.23 0.49 -3.77
C PRO A 237 -3.30 1.29 -4.53
N LEU A 238 -4.00 0.62 -5.45
CA LEU A 238 -5.22 1.12 -6.07
C LEU A 238 -6.44 0.58 -5.33
N ALA A 239 -7.43 1.42 -5.04
CA ALA A 239 -8.77 0.94 -4.73
C ALA A 239 -9.47 0.50 -6.02
N ARG A 240 -10.06 -0.69 -5.99
CA ARG A 240 -10.78 -1.30 -7.12
C ARG A 240 -9.95 -1.39 -8.42
N GLY A 241 -8.62 -1.37 -8.28
CA GLY A 241 -7.71 -1.30 -9.42
C GLY A 241 -7.77 0.00 -10.21
N LEU A 242 -8.50 1.04 -9.77
CA LEU A 242 -8.72 2.27 -10.54
C LEU A 242 -8.22 3.52 -9.83
N TYR A 243 -8.43 3.62 -8.51
CA TYR A 243 -8.23 4.86 -7.78
C TYR A 243 -6.94 4.83 -6.97
N PRO A 244 -5.96 5.69 -7.26
CA PRO A 244 -4.65 5.62 -6.63
C PRO A 244 -4.64 6.09 -5.18
N THR A 245 -3.57 5.78 -4.47
CA THR A 245 -3.32 6.28 -3.10
C THR A 245 -2.87 7.73 -3.17
N ALA A 246 -3.39 8.57 -2.27
CA ALA A 246 -3.18 10.01 -2.28
C ALA A 246 -3.27 10.64 -0.88
N TYR A 247 -2.90 11.92 -0.84
CA TYR A 247 -3.00 12.84 0.30
C TYR A 247 -3.70 14.12 -0.16
N TRP A 248 -4.55 14.72 0.68
CA TRP A 248 -5.28 15.94 0.31
C TRP A 248 -5.92 16.64 1.49
N GLY A 249 -5.81 17.97 1.58
CA GLY A 249 -6.54 18.75 2.59
C GLY A 249 -8.02 18.84 2.28
N ARG A 250 -8.88 19.29 3.19
CA ARG A 250 -10.31 19.52 2.89
C ARG A 250 -10.83 20.80 3.53
N LEU A 251 -11.26 21.74 2.70
CA LEU A 251 -11.88 22.97 3.17
C LEU A 251 -13.15 22.68 3.98
N GLY A 252 -13.28 23.32 5.14
CA GLY A 252 -14.40 23.09 6.06
C GLY A 252 -14.38 21.74 6.78
N GLY A 253 -13.25 21.04 6.78
CA GLY A 253 -13.10 19.77 7.48
C GLY A 253 -11.64 19.37 7.67
N VAL A 254 -11.42 18.06 7.75
CA VAL A 254 -10.10 17.45 7.75
C VAL A 254 -10.07 16.53 6.53
N GLY A 255 -9.06 16.67 5.68
CA GLY A 255 -8.87 15.75 4.57
C GLY A 255 -8.25 14.43 5.03
N GLU A 256 -7.61 13.71 4.12
CA GLU A 256 -7.09 12.37 4.39
C GLU A 256 -5.64 12.21 3.92
N ARG A 257 -4.95 11.23 4.52
CA ARG A 257 -3.58 10.86 4.19
C ARG A 257 -3.47 9.37 3.91
N ALA A 258 -2.57 8.99 3.00
CA ALA A 258 -2.34 7.60 2.58
C ALA A 258 -3.64 6.84 2.25
N LYS A 259 -4.61 7.52 1.62
CA LYS A 259 -5.95 6.99 1.35
C LYS A 259 -6.24 7.05 -0.14
N THR A 260 -7.08 6.16 -0.63
CA THR A 260 -7.35 6.08 -2.07
C THR A 260 -8.30 7.19 -2.52
N VAL A 261 -8.08 7.71 -3.73
CA VAL A 261 -8.77 8.88 -4.30
C VAL A 261 -10.31 8.75 -4.33
N ASN A 262 -10.85 7.54 -4.34
CA ASN A 262 -12.30 7.32 -4.26
C ASN A 262 -12.96 7.84 -2.97
N TRP A 263 -12.17 8.29 -1.99
CA TRP A 263 -12.62 8.93 -0.76
C TRP A 263 -12.52 10.45 -0.80
N ALA A 264 -11.78 11.02 -1.76
CA ALA A 264 -11.63 12.46 -1.95
C ALA A 264 -12.84 13.07 -2.69
N TRP A 265 -13.49 12.27 -3.55
CA TRP A 265 -14.66 12.68 -4.33
C TRP A 265 -15.85 11.76 -4.14
N ARG A 266 -17.05 12.30 -4.43
CA ARG A 266 -18.28 11.50 -4.52
C ARG A 266 -18.17 10.47 -5.64
N ALA A 267 -19.01 9.43 -5.56
CA ALA A 267 -19.02 8.37 -6.57
C ALA A 267 -19.29 8.88 -8.00
N ALA A 268 -20.07 9.95 -8.14
CA ALA A 268 -20.37 10.56 -9.45
C ALA A 268 -19.22 11.41 -10.02
N ASP A 269 -18.26 11.81 -9.18
CA ASP A 269 -17.22 12.77 -9.55
C ASP A 269 -15.84 12.11 -9.71
N ARG A 270 -15.56 11.05 -8.94
CA ARG A 270 -14.22 10.43 -8.87
C ARG A 270 -13.69 9.85 -10.19
N ASP A 271 -14.57 9.55 -11.14
CA ASP A 271 -14.20 9.04 -12.46
C ASP A 271 -13.92 10.16 -13.48
N ARG A 272 -14.15 11.42 -13.08
CA ARG A 272 -13.94 12.63 -13.90
C ARG A 272 -12.69 13.40 -13.50
N VAL A 273 -11.95 12.91 -12.51
CA VAL A 273 -10.72 13.53 -12.00
C VAL A 273 -9.65 13.51 -13.09
N VAL A 274 -9.07 14.68 -13.35
CA VAL A 274 -7.91 14.79 -14.24
C VAL A 274 -6.64 14.58 -13.45
N TYR A 275 -5.65 13.94 -14.07
CA TYR A 275 -4.36 13.67 -13.46
C TYR A 275 -3.24 14.19 -14.37
N ALA A 276 -2.21 14.77 -13.76
CA ALA A 276 -1.00 15.14 -14.47
C ALA A 276 0.25 14.87 -13.61
N ALA A 277 1.35 14.55 -14.28
CA ALA A 277 2.63 14.29 -13.66
C ALA A 277 3.69 15.29 -14.13
N ARG A 278 4.71 15.51 -13.30
CA ARG A 278 5.97 16.12 -13.72
C ARG A 278 7.16 15.56 -12.94
N PRO A 279 8.38 15.62 -13.49
CA PRO A 279 9.58 15.28 -12.75
C PRO A 279 9.80 16.21 -11.55
N VAL A 280 10.35 15.65 -10.48
CA VAL A 280 10.88 16.41 -9.33
C VAL A 280 12.29 16.92 -9.70
N PRO A 281 12.62 18.20 -9.45
CA PRO A 281 13.97 18.77 -9.60
C PRO A 281 15.04 18.11 -8.71
#